data_AF-A0A941DR44-F1
#
_entry.id   AF-A0A941DR44-F1
#
_cell.length_a   1.000
_cell.length_b   1.000
_cell.length_c   1.000
_cell.angle_alpha   90.00
_cell.angle_beta   90.00
_cell.angle_gamma   90.00
#
_symmetry.space_group_name_H-M   'P 1'
#
loop_
_entity.id
_entity.type
_entity.pdbx_description
1 polymer ?
#
loop_
_entity_poly.entity_id
_entity_poly.type
_entity_poly.pdbx_seq_one_letter_code
_entity_poly.pdbx_strand_id
1 'polypeptide(L)'
;VRGSKMILDANPDYRPVYWDFAANQSPEDKGIAKAMQGKRLPQIGRVIVNVILEDQSRLLAFQKDEADLFQLYGGLAPQVLKDGKLKPEFQKKGVQLSRIIDPELAIYYWNMQDPVFGGLSKEKIALRRAIAMAHKVEDEIRIVDNGEAIPLQFPIPPGVVGHDPQYRSMIQYNPAAANAL
;
A
#
# COMPACT_ATOMS: atom_id res chain seq x y z
N VAL A 1 19.71 7.05 -19.20
CA VAL A 1 18.88 8.18 -18.74
C VAL A 1 19.33 8.53 -17.32
N ARG A 2 19.66 9.79 -17.03
CA ARG A 2 20.05 10.20 -15.66
C ARG A 2 18.85 9.96 -14.74
N GLY A 3 19.04 9.27 -13.61
CA GLY A 3 17.97 8.96 -12.64
C GLY A 3 17.29 7.59 -12.79
N SER A 4 17.73 6.71 -13.70
CA SER A 4 17.13 5.36 -13.85
C SER A 4 17.67 4.30 -12.89
N LYS A 5 18.79 4.57 -12.21
CA LYS A 5 19.47 3.64 -11.30
C LYS A 5 20.17 4.39 -10.17
N MET A 6 19.99 3.93 -8.95
CA MET A 6 20.70 4.39 -7.75
C MET A 6 21.41 3.19 -7.11
N ILE A 7 22.66 3.37 -6.72
CA ILE A 7 23.44 2.36 -6.00
C ILE A 7 23.81 2.95 -4.65
N LEU A 8 23.42 2.27 -3.59
CA LEU A 8 23.65 2.67 -2.20
C LEU A 8 24.54 1.62 -1.55
N ASP A 9 25.76 1.99 -1.22
CA ASP A 9 26.69 1.14 -0.47
C ASP A 9 26.51 1.34 1.03
N ALA A 10 26.72 0.27 1.79
CA ALA A 10 26.73 0.33 3.25
C ALA A 10 27.79 1.34 3.73
N ASN A 11 27.37 2.26 4.58
CA ASN A 11 28.28 3.25 5.16
C ASN A 11 29.24 2.55 6.15
N PRO A 12 30.56 2.51 5.89
CA PRO A 12 31.53 1.89 6.78
C PRO A 12 31.60 2.57 8.16
N ASP A 13 31.25 3.85 8.23
CA ASP A 13 31.24 4.66 9.44
C ASP A 13 29.86 4.67 10.14
N TYR A 14 28.93 3.80 9.73
CA TYR A 14 27.62 3.73 10.38
C TYR A 14 27.79 3.33 11.85
N ARG A 15 27.15 4.11 12.73
CA ARG A 15 27.21 3.90 14.17
C ARG A 15 26.82 2.45 14.52
N PRO A 16 27.43 1.84 15.55
CA PRO A 16 27.02 0.51 15.99
C PRO A 16 25.56 0.50 16.41
N VAL A 17 24.72 -0.14 15.58
CA VAL A 17 23.33 -0.47 15.90
C VAL A 17 23.22 -1.96 15.81
N TYR A 18 22.69 -2.57 16.87
CA TYR A 18 22.36 -3.99 16.89
C TYR A 18 20.85 -4.11 16.80
N TRP A 19 20.40 -5.08 16.01
CA TRP A 19 18.98 -5.34 15.89
C TRP A 19 18.47 -5.90 17.22
N ASP A 20 17.50 -5.21 17.82
CA ASP A 20 16.87 -5.56 19.10
C ASP A 20 15.40 -5.12 19.10
N PHE A 21 14.67 -5.53 18.06
CA PHE A 21 13.26 -5.18 17.91
C PHE A 21 12.38 -6.36 18.34
N ALA A 22 11.24 -6.10 18.98
CA ALA A 22 10.28 -7.15 19.24
C ALA A 22 9.52 -7.49 17.95
N ALA A 23 9.30 -8.78 17.68
CA ALA A 23 8.30 -9.19 16.70
C ALA A 23 6.89 -8.86 17.20
N ASN A 24 5.96 -8.63 16.28
CA ASN A 24 4.55 -8.69 16.60
C ASN A 24 4.10 -10.17 16.79
N GLN A 25 2.78 -10.41 16.80
CA GLN A 25 2.25 -11.76 17.00
C GLN A 25 2.38 -12.68 15.76
N SER A 26 2.74 -12.14 14.59
CA SER A 26 2.89 -12.89 13.34
C SER A 26 4.00 -13.94 13.45
N PRO A 27 3.76 -15.20 13.04
CA PRO A 27 4.81 -16.21 12.93
C PRO A 27 5.96 -15.81 12.01
N GLU A 28 5.68 -15.08 10.92
CA GLU A 28 6.68 -14.57 9.97
C GLU A 28 7.64 -13.61 10.67
N ASP A 29 7.10 -12.57 11.30
CA ASP A 29 7.86 -11.54 12.01
C ASP A 29 8.67 -12.14 13.17
N LYS A 30 8.14 -13.15 13.86
CA LYS A 30 8.91 -13.90 14.89
C LYS A 30 10.12 -14.61 14.29
N GLY A 31 9.97 -15.18 13.10
CA GLY A 31 11.08 -15.78 12.35
C GLY A 31 12.14 -14.76 11.99
N ILE A 32 11.73 -13.62 11.44
CA ILE A 32 12.62 -12.49 11.09
C ILE A 32 13.35 -11.97 12.33
N ALA A 33 12.62 -11.71 13.42
CA ALA A 33 13.18 -11.21 14.67
C ALA A 33 14.22 -12.16 15.24
N LYS A 34 13.90 -13.46 15.32
CA LYS A 34 14.85 -14.47 15.77
C LYS A 34 16.09 -14.53 14.89
N ALA A 35 15.93 -14.42 13.57
CA ALA A 35 17.04 -14.45 12.63
C ALA A 35 17.90 -13.17 12.67
N MET A 36 17.34 -12.05 13.14
CA MET A 36 18.01 -10.75 13.15
C MET A 36 18.58 -10.35 14.51
N GLN A 37 18.06 -10.90 15.61
CA GLN A 37 18.45 -10.57 16.98
C GLN A 37 19.97 -10.50 17.16
N GLY A 38 20.46 -9.36 17.67
CA GLY A 38 21.87 -9.14 17.96
C GLY A 38 22.78 -8.96 16.75
N LYS A 39 22.26 -9.01 15.51
CA LYS A 39 23.06 -8.71 14.31
C LYS A 39 23.35 -7.21 14.23
N ARG A 40 24.58 -6.86 13.83
CA ARG A 40 25.01 -5.48 13.61
C ARG A 40 24.44 -4.94 12.30
N LEU A 41 23.83 -3.76 12.30
CA LEU A 41 23.32 -3.13 11.09
C LEU A 41 24.38 -2.21 10.43
N PRO A 42 24.33 -2.03 9.09
CA PRO A 42 23.47 -2.72 8.13
C PRO A 42 23.94 -4.17 7.84
N GLN A 43 23.00 -5.07 7.56
CA GLN A 43 23.31 -6.46 7.16
C GLN A 43 23.46 -6.63 5.64
N ILE A 44 22.94 -5.69 4.86
CA ILE A 44 23.05 -5.67 3.41
C ILE A 44 24.16 -4.68 3.04
N GLY A 45 25.15 -5.15 2.27
CA GLY A 45 26.30 -4.33 1.87
C GLY A 45 25.99 -3.33 0.74
N ARG A 46 24.98 -3.62 -0.08
CA ARG A 46 24.60 -2.79 -1.22
C ARG A 46 23.12 -2.94 -1.54
N VAL A 47 22.46 -1.80 -1.81
CA VAL A 47 21.10 -1.75 -2.35
C VAL A 47 21.15 -1.08 -3.72
N ILE A 48 20.51 -1.70 -4.71
CA ILE A 48 20.37 -1.14 -6.05
C ILE A 48 18.91 -0.84 -6.28
N VAL A 49 18.58 0.43 -6.54
CA VAL A 49 17.22 0.86 -6.86
C VAL A 49 17.17 1.15 -8.35
N ASN A 50 16.38 0.37 -9.09
CA ASN A 50 16.08 0.61 -10.49
C ASN A 50 14.73 1.33 -10.60
N VAL A 51 14.70 2.46 -11.31
CA VAL A 51 13.46 3.22 -11.53
C VAL A 51 12.78 2.69 -12.77
N ILE A 52 11.70 1.93 -12.56
CA ILE A 52 10.85 1.36 -13.62
C ILE A 52 9.43 1.83 -13.36
N LEU A 53 8.92 2.70 -14.24
CA LEU A 53 7.61 3.37 -14.05
C LEU A 53 6.43 2.40 -14.17
N GLU A 54 6.51 1.47 -15.12
CA GLU A 54 5.42 0.55 -15.43
C GLU A 54 5.41 -0.66 -14.49
N ASP A 55 4.28 -0.88 -13.81
CA ASP A 55 4.07 -1.95 -12.84
C ASP A 55 4.32 -3.35 -13.44
N GLN A 56 3.83 -3.57 -14.65
CA GLN A 56 4.03 -4.83 -15.38
C GLN A 56 5.52 -5.10 -15.66
N SER A 57 6.28 -4.05 -15.98
CA SER A 57 7.72 -4.17 -16.21
C SER A 57 8.47 -4.46 -14.90
N ARG A 58 8.03 -3.89 -13.76
CA ARG A 58 8.58 -4.24 -12.44
C ARG A 58 8.33 -5.71 -12.09
N LEU A 59 7.11 -6.21 -12.30
CA LEU A 59 6.79 -7.62 -12.07
C LEU A 59 7.62 -8.54 -12.96
N LEU A 60 7.79 -8.22 -14.24
CA LEU A 60 8.61 -9.01 -15.16
C LEU A 60 10.08 -9.06 -14.71
N ALA A 61 10.65 -7.93 -14.28
CA ALA A 61 12.02 -7.89 -13.76
C ALA A 61 12.17 -8.79 -12.53
N PHE A 62 11.22 -8.74 -11.60
CA PHE A 62 11.19 -9.64 -10.44
C PHE A 62 11.09 -11.11 -10.86
N GLN A 63 10.22 -11.45 -11.81
CA GLN A 63 10.08 -12.82 -12.31
C GLN A 63 11.34 -13.36 -13.02
N LYS A 64 12.16 -12.47 -13.58
CA LYS A 64 13.45 -12.78 -14.24
C LYS A 64 14.64 -12.74 -13.29
N ASP A 65 14.39 -12.61 -11.98
CA ASP A 65 15.43 -12.56 -10.96
C ASP A 65 16.37 -11.33 -11.13
N GLU A 66 15.86 -10.25 -11.76
CA GLU A 66 16.55 -8.96 -11.91
C GLU A 66 16.26 -8.00 -10.74
N ALA A 67 15.28 -8.34 -9.89
CA ALA A 67 14.94 -7.64 -8.66
C ALA A 67 14.65 -8.64 -7.53
N ASP A 68 15.18 -8.38 -6.34
CA ASP A 68 14.97 -9.23 -5.15
C ASP A 68 13.68 -8.89 -4.38
N LEU A 69 13.17 -7.67 -4.56
CA LEU A 69 11.98 -7.15 -3.88
C LEU A 69 11.03 -6.50 -4.89
N PHE A 70 9.74 -6.78 -4.74
CA PHE A 70 8.69 -6.22 -5.57
C PHE A 70 7.48 -5.85 -4.71
N GLN A 71 7.05 -4.59 -4.78
CA GLN A 71 5.79 -4.14 -4.19
C GLN A 71 4.64 -4.57 -5.11
N LEU A 72 3.80 -5.47 -4.63
CA LEU A 72 2.63 -5.95 -5.36
C LEU A 72 1.44 -5.02 -5.13
N TYR A 73 0.99 -4.33 -6.18
CA TYR A 73 -0.26 -3.57 -6.17
C TYR A 73 -1.45 -4.43 -6.65
N GLY A 74 -2.65 -4.04 -6.21
CA GLY A 74 -3.88 -4.82 -6.40
C GLY A 74 -4.18 -5.21 -7.84
N GLY A 75 -3.97 -4.30 -8.81
CA GLY A 75 -4.18 -4.59 -10.23
C GLY A 75 -3.31 -5.72 -10.80
N LEU A 76 -2.19 -6.06 -10.14
CA LEU A 76 -1.31 -7.16 -10.52
C LEU A 76 -1.49 -8.42 -9.66
N ALA A 77 -2.26 -8.33 -8.56
CA ALA A 77 -2.44 -9.43 -7.62
C ALA A 77 -2.86 -10.74 -8.31
N PRO A 78 -3.79 -10.77 -9.29
CA PRO A 78 -4.18 -12.02 -9.97
C PRO A 78 -3.04 -12.69 -10.77
N GLN A 79 -1.95 -11.98 -11.07
CA GLN A 79 -0.79 -12.57 -11.74
C GLN A 79 0.12 -13.32 -10.76
N VAL A 80 0.18 -12.87 -9.51
CA VAL A 80 1.09 -13.39 -8.48
C VAL A 80 0.38 -14.27 -7.45
N LEU A 81 -0.89 -13.97 -7.20
CA LEU A 81 -1.72 -14.57 -6.17
C LEU A 81 -2.88 -15.37 -6.79
N LYS A 82 -3.32 -16.38 -6.04
CA LYS A 82 -4.56 -17.11 -6.25
C LYS A 82 -5.18 -17.35 -4.87
N ASP A 83 -6.44 -16.96 -4.70
CA ASP A 83 -7.18 -17.10 -3.43
C ASP A 83 -6.40 -16.51 -2.23
N GLY A 84 -5.78 -15.34 -2.45
CA GLY A 84 -4.99 -14.61 -1.45
C GLY A 84 -3.62 -15.23 -1.09
N LYS A 85 -3.19 -16.28 -1.79
CA LYS A 85 -1.92 -16.98 -1.58
C LYS A 85 -1.02 -16.88 -2.81
N LEU A 86 0.30 -16.91 -2.61
CA LEU A 86 1.25 -17.01 -3.72
C LEU A 86 0.93 -18.21 -4.61
N LYS A 87 0.98 -18.00 -5.92
CA LYS A 87 0.86 -19.11 -6.87
C LYS A 87 2.06 -20.07 -6.77
N PRO A 88 1.89 -21.36 -7.10
CA PRO A 88 2.91 -22.38 -6.92
C PRO A 88 4.25 -22.08 -7.61
N GLU A 89 4.23 -21.42 -8.77
CA GLU A 89 5.44 -21.05 -9.51
C GLU A 89 6.33 -20.06 -8.73
N PHE A 90 5.75 -19.13 -7.96
CA PHE A 90 6.51 -18.22 -7.11
C PHE A 90 7.02 -18.93 -5.86
N GLN A 91 6.18 -19.79 -5.25
CA GLN A 91 6.57 -20.60 -4.09
C GLN A 91 7.76 -21.52 -4.42
N LYS A 92 7.76 -22.15 -5.60
CA LYS A 92 8.88 -23.00 -6.07
C LYS A 92 10.18 -22.23 -6.24
N LYS A 93 10.12 -20.93 -6.54
CA LYS A 93 11.28 -20.03 -6.59
C LYS A 93 11.72 -19.54 -5.20
N GLY A 94 11.05 -19.94 -4.12
CA GLY A 94 11.36 -19.48 -2.77
C GLY A 94 10.87 -18.06 -2.46
N VAL A 95 10.00 -17.49 -3.30
CA VAL A 95 9.40 -16.17 -3.05
C VAL A 95 8.49 -16.24 -1.83
N GLN A 96 8.54 -15.19 -1.01
CA GLN A 96 7.70 -14.99 0.16
C GLN A 96 6.75 -13.81 -0.09
N LEU A 97 5.54 -13.91 0.46
CA LEU A 97 4.55 -12.84 0.43
C LEU A 97 4.50 -12.23 1.83
N SER A 98 4.98 -11.00 1.94
CA SER A 98 4.79 -10.18 3.12
C SER A 98 3.63 -9.23 2.87
N ARG A 99 2.63 -9.23 3.74
CA ARG A 99 1.45 -8.36 3.63
C ARG A 99 1.34 -7.49 4.87
N ILE A 100 1.34 -6.19 4.67
CA ILE A 100 1.14 -5.18 5.71
C ILE A 100 -0.04 -4.29 5.32
N ILE A 101 -0.69 -3.70 6.32
CA ILE A 101 -1.50 -2.51 6.08
C ILE A 101 -0.52 -1.36 5.98
N ASP A 102 -0.29 -0.86 4.77
CA ASP A 102 0.56 0.31 4.54
C ASP A 102 -0.12 1.52 5.21
N PRO A 103 0.59 2.33 6.03
CA PRO A 103 0.05 3.58 6.57
C PRO A 103 -0.10 4.67 5.48
N GLU A 104 -0.86 4.36 4.43
CA GLU A 104 -1.15 5.20 3.28
C GLU A 104 -2.63 5.61 3.24
N LEU A 105 -2.90 6.75 2.59
CA LEU A 105 -4.24 7.22 2.26
C LEU A 105 -4.39 7.33 0.74
N ALA A 106 -5.22 6.47 0.15
CA ALA A 106 -5.73 6.66 -1.20
C ALA A 106 -7.04 7.45 -1.12
N ILE A 107 -7.04 8.70 -1.59
CA ILE A 107 -8.21 9.58 -1.49
C ILE A 107 -8.53 10.27 -2.81
N TYR A 108 -9.83 10.42 -3.07
CA TYR A 108 -10.35 11.34 -4.06
C TYR A 108 -10.53 12.71 -3.42
N TYR A 109 -9.99 13.76 -4.05
CA TYR A 109 -10.12 15.13 -3.56
C TYR A 109 -10.79 16.02 -4.60
N TRP A 110 -11.43 17.08 -4.11
CA TRP A 110 -12.10 18.07 -4.94
C TRP A 110 -11.20 19.28 -5.12
N ASN A 111 -11.02 19.73 -6.36
CA ASN A 111 -10.43 21.03 -6.59
C ASN A 111 -11.40 22.12 -6.11
N MET A 112 -11.09 22.77 -4.99
CA MET A 112 -11.98 23.76 -4.38
C MET A 112 -12.08 25.09 -5.17
N GLN A 113 -11.26 25.27 -6.20
CA GLN A 113 -11.33 26.40 -7.15
C GLN A 113 -12.14 26.07 -8.41
N ASP A 114 -12.52 24.80 -8.60
CA ASP A 114 -13.32 24.39 -9.75
C ASP A 114 -14.70 25.10 -9.74
N PRO A 115 -15.16 25.67 -10.87
CA PRO A 115 -16.41 26.41 -10.90
C PRO A 115 -17.64 25.53 -10.63
N VAL A 116 -17.57 24.24 -10.90
CA VAL A 116 -18.67 23.27 -10.70
C VAL A 116 -18.57 22.65 -9.32
N PHE A 117 -17.43 22.05 -8.99
CA PHE A 117 -17.26 21.27 -7.76
C PHE A 117 -16.73 22.07 -6.57
N GLY A 118 -16.06 23.19 -6.79
CA GLY A 118 -15.35 23.96 -5.76
C GLY A 118 -16.20 25.02 -5.06
N GLY A 119 -15.84 25.39 -3.83
CA GLY A 119 -16.57 26.37 -3.01
C GLY A 119 -17.55 25.76 -1.99
N LEU A 120 -18.17 26.62 -1.18
CA LEU A 120 -18.91 26.24 0.04
C LEU A 120 -20.40 26.61 0.00
N SER A 121 -20.98 26.87 -1.17
CA SER A 121 -22.45 27.01 -1.26
C SER A 121 -23.13 25.67 -0.96
N LYS A 122 -24.39 25.72 -0.53
CA LYS A 122 -25.14 24.51 -0.14
C LYS A 122 -25.26 23.53 -1.29
N GLU A 123 -25.52 24.03 -2.50
CA GLU A 123 -25.70 23.25 -3.72
C GLU A 123 -24.41 22.50 -4.08
N LYS A 124 -23.25 23.15 -3.92
CA LYS A 124 -21.96 22.53 -4.22
C LYS A 124 -21.52 21.51 -3.17
N ILE A 125 -21.81 21.77 -1.89
CA ILE A 125 -21.61 20.78 -0.83
C ILE A 125 -22.51 19.56 -1.08
N ALA A 126 -23.77 19.77 -1.44
CA ALA A 126 -24.72 18.71 -1.78
C ALA A 126 -24.20 17.87 -2.96
N LEU A 127 -23.76 18.50 -4.05
CA LEU A 127 -23.19 17.81 -5.22
C LEU A 127 -21.99 16.93 -4.86
N ARG A 128 -21.00 17.45 -4.12
CA ARG A 128 -19.83 16.65 -3.72
C ARG A 128 -20.21 15.46 -2.82
N ARG A 129 -21.17 15.66 -1.91
CA ARG A 129 -21.70 14.57 -1.07
C ARG A 129 -22.42 13.52 -1.90
N ALA A 130 -23.25 13.93 -2.87
CA ALA A 130 -23.96 13.03 -3.76
C ALA A 130 -22.98 12.15 -4.55
N ILE A 131 -21.94 12.74 -5.14
CA ILE A 131 -20.94 11.97 -5.90
C ILE A 131 -20.17 11.01 -4.98
N ALA A 132 -19.74 11.46 -3.81
CA ALA A 132 -19.03 10.60 -2.88
C ALA A 132 -19.89 9.43 -2.35
N MET A 133 -21.20 9.66 -2.15
CA MET A 133 -22.16 8.60 -1.78
C MET A 133 -22.51 7.66 -2.95
N ALA A 134 -22.29 8.07 -4.20
CA ALA A 134 -22.51 7.24 -5.37
C ALA A 134 -21.34 6.28 -5.65
N HIS A 135 -20.19 6.47 -4.99
CA HIS A 135 -19.03 5.61 -5.16
C HIS A 135 -19.00 4.47 -4.13
N LYS A 136 -19.02 3.23 -4.61
CA LYS A 136 -18.92 2.03 -3.75
C LYS A 136 -17.47 1.56 -3.66
N VAL A 137 -16.77 2.05 -2.64
CA VAL A 137 -15.36 1.72 -2.37
C VAL A 137 -15.13 0.21 -2.26
N GLU A 138 -16.08 -0.55 -1.71
CA GLU A 138 -15.94 -2.00 -1.61
C GLU A 138 -15.90 -2.70 -2.98
N ASP A 139 -16.59 -2.15 -3.99
CA ASP A 139 -16.53 -2.70 -5.35
C ASP A 139 -15.24 -2.29 -6.06
N GLU A 140 -14.73 -1.08 -5.84
CA GLU A 140 -13.40 -0.66 -6.30
C GLU A 140 -12.32 -1.60 -5.75
N ILE A 141 -12.28 -1.81 -4.43
CA ILE A 141 -11.30 -2.71 -3.80
C ILE A 141 -11.41 -4.12 -4.37
N ARG A 142 -12.63 -4.62 -4.56
CA ARG A 142 -12.86 -5.99 -5.05
C ARG A 142 -12.48 -6.16 -6.52
N ILE A 143 -12.79 -5.18 -7.38
CA ILE A 143 -12.69 -5.30 -8.84
C ILE A 143 -11.34 -4.77 -9.33
N VAL A 144 -10.90 -3.62 -8.84
CA VAL A 144 -9.69 -2.92 -9.28
C VAL A 144 -8.48 -3.41 -8.48
N ASP A 145 -8.58 -3.40 -7.15
CA ASP A 145 -7.47 -3.80 -6.27
C ASP A 145 -7.43 -5.30 -5.99
N ASN A 146 -8.37 -6.08 -6.54
CA ASN A 146 -8.46 -7.53 -6.34
C ASN A 146 -8.42 -7.96 -4.85
N GLY A 147 -8.95 -7.12 -3.96
CA GLY A 147 -8.98 -7.36 -2.51
C GLY A 147 -7.70 -7.01 -1.75
N GLU A 148 -6.69 -6.40 -2.39
CA GLU A 148 -5.43 -6.00 -1.75
C GLU A 148 -5.47 -4.57 -1.16
N ALA A 149 -6.65 -4.14 -0.72
CA ALA A 149 -6.86 -2.86 -0.05
C ALA A 149 -7.96 -2.99 1.02
N ILE A 150 -8.04 -2.00 1.93
CA ILE A 150 -9.09 -1.90 2.93
C ILE A 150 -9.81 -0.56 2.80
N PRO A 151 -11.13 -0.50 3.09
CA PRO A 151 -11.87 0.75 3.02
C PRO A 151 -11.37 1.73 4.08
N LEU A 152 -11.01 2.93 3.65
CA LEU A 152 -10.62 4.00 4.55
C LEU A 152 -11.85 4.63 5.22
N GLN A 153 -11.95 4.52 6.54
CA GLN A 153 -13.05 5.12 7.30
C GLN A 153 -12.67 6.43 7.99
N PHE A 154 -11.40 6.61 8.34
CA PHE A 154 -10.90 7.73 9.15
C PHE A 154 -9.68 8.36 8.45
N PRO A 155 -9.48 9.68 8.50
CA PRO A 155 -8.36 10.35 7.84
C PRO A 155 -6.96 9.97 8.38
N ILE A 156 -6.87 9.25 9.50
CA ILE A 156 -5.62 8.67 9.98
C ILE A 156 -5.70 7.15 9.75
N PRO A 157 -4.78 6.54 8.97
CA PRO A 157 -4.87 5.13 8.63
C PRO A 157 -4.51 4.24 9.84
N PRO A 158 -4.89 2.94 9.82
CA PRO A 158 -4.49 2.01 10.86
C PRO A 158 -2.97 1.96 11.03
N GLY A 159 -2.50 1.78 12.27
CA GLY A 159 -1.06 1.73 12.59
C GLY A 159 -0.41 3.10 12.81
N VAL A 160 -1.12 4.21 12.58
CA VAL A 160 -0.63 5.57 12.84
C VAL A 160 -1.26 6.14 14.11
N VAL A 161 -0.46 6.82 14.93
CA VAL A 161 -0.94 7.49 16.16
C VAL A 161 -2.07 8.46 15.83
N GLY A 162 -3.17 8.34 16.58
CA GLY A 162 -4.39 9.13 16.37
C GLY A 162 -5.49 8.41 15.58
N HIS A 163 -5.23 7.23 15.03
CA HIS A 163 -6.26 6.40 14.38
C HIS A 163 -7.39 6.05 15.35
N ASP A 164 -8.64 6.29 14.93
CA ASP A 164 -9.84 5.84 15.63
C ASP A 164 -10.48 4.65 14.88
N PRO A 165 -10.37 3.41 15.41
CA PRO A 165 -10.95 2.23 14.78
C PRO A 165 -12.48 2.16 14.91
N GLN A 166 -13.08 2.97 15.79
CA GLN A 166 -14.52 3.03 16.01
C GLN A 166 -15.20 4.08 15.11
N TYR A 167 -14.44 5.03 14.56
CA TYR A 167 -14.98 6.02 13.65
C TYR A 167 -15.61 5.37 12.41
N ARG A 168 -16.75 5.92 11.99
CA ARG A 168 -17.43 5.54 10.75
C ARG A 168 -17.71 6.82 9.98
N SER A 169 -17.30 6.85 8.71
CA SER A 169 -17.57 8.00 7.84
C SER A 169 -19.09 8.25 7.73
N MET A 170 -19.50 9.51 7.77
CA MET A 170 -20.90 9.88 7.48
C MET A 170 -21.23 9.80 6.00
N ILE A 171 -20.21 9.74 5.13
CA ILE A 171 -20.35 9.56 3.69
C ILE A 171 -20.15 8.07 3.43
N GLN A 172 -21.26 7.36 3.25
CA GLN A 172 -21.32 5.94 2.94
C GLN A 172 -21.96 5.77 1.56
N TYR A 173 -21.70 4.63 0.92
CA TYR A 173 -22.35 4.30 -0.34
C TYR A 173 -23.87 4.25 -0.16
N ASN A 174 -24.58 5.18 -0.79
CA ASN A 174 -26.04 5.29 -0.75
C ASN A 174 -26.56 6.06 -1.97
N PRO A 175 -26.80 5.39 -3.10
CA PRO A 175 -27.29 6.03 -4.32
C PRO A 175 -28.66 6.72 -4.17
N ALA A 176 -29.52 6.20 -3.30
CA ALA A 176 -30.84 6.80 -3.06
C ALA A 176 -30.71 8.15 -2.35
N ALA A 177 -29.88 8.23 -1.30
CA ALA A 177 -29.57 9.49 -0.64
C ALA A 177 -28.80 10.45 -1.56
N ALA A 178 -27.90 9.94 -2.39
CA ALA A 178 -27.18 10.74 -3.37
C ALA A 178 -28.13 11.43 -4.37
N ASN A 179 -29.11 10.71 -4.92
CA ASN A 179 -30.09 11.25 -5.86
C ASN A 179 -31.07 12.25 -5.23
N ALA A 180 -31.18 12.28 -3.90
CA ALA A 180 -32.06 13.18 -3.16
C ALA A 180 -31.39 14.51 -2.75
N LEU A 181 -30.08 14.62 -2.90
CA LEU A 181 -29.27 15.83 -2.63
C LEU A 181 -29.26 16.77 -3.83
#